data_AF-A0A0B2QVW3-F1
#
_entry.id   AF-A0A0B2QVW3-F1
#
_cell.length_a   1.000
_cell.length_b   1.000
_cell.length_c   1.000
_cell.angle_alpha   90.00
_cell.angle_beta   90.00
_cell.angle_gamma   90.00
#
_symmetry.space_group_name_H-M   'P 1'
#
loop_
_entity.id
_entity.type
_entity.pdbx_description
1 polymer ?
#
loop_
_entity_poly.entity_id
_entity_poly.type
_entity_poly.pdbx_seq_one_letter_code
_entity_poly.pdbx_strand_id
1 'polypeptide(L)'
;MVKCLGVLIGFCDLEDWDGIRLGFETLLKFSICKRPKVRRCAQESVEKVFKSIKSSTVTKEASKFVLSELKSCSALALKLNALSTSDECKEDKVLKHEHLEVLHLLNLINLIAPYLSAEVILKVLSEVRKLFSFKFSELARHALKTIKAIFEALRIQNIVLETEDIVVSLASFVSLGDRNPLDTVIFAAKLLGVAMDLLYNGQSNLWIKNLPPVCRSVMGLLAFEGNTASQASSILNDVLKHHVGSLSLLMGTDQTFHDNCRETVEANAIKATCAVFENALSASDGIPNDHVLSVISVLFLELGEFSFVLMRNIVLKLADLMTQISGGKVHNEHTDSLLLISITKLE
;
A
#
# COMPACT_ATOMS: atom_id res chain seq x y z
N MET A 1 -17.06 -32.72 13.81
CA MET A 1 -17.88 -31.62 14.37
C MET A 1 -17.80 -30.35 13.51
N VAL A 2 -16.70 -29.60 13.48
CA VAL A 2 -16.60 -28.33 12.71
C VAL A 2 -16.91 -28.49 11.22
N LYS A 3 -16.33 -29.49 10.55
CA LYS A 3 -16.63 -29.79 9.14
C LYS A 3 -18.11 -30.11 8.91
N CYS A 4 -18.73 -30.85 9.83
CA CYS A 4 -20.14 -31.21 9.77
C CYS A 4 -21.01 -29.96 9.90
N LEU A 5 -20.63 -29.01 10.75
CA LEU A 5 -21.34 -27.75 10.91
C LEU A 5 -21.32 -26.92 9.61
N GLY A 6 -20.17 -26.81 8.94
CA GLY A 6 -20.10 -26.16 7.63
C GLY A 6 -20.97 -26.81 6.57
N VAL A 7 -21.00 -28.16 6.55
CA VAL A 7 -21.89 -28.92 5.66
C VAL A 7 -23.36 -28.68 5.99
N LEU A 8 -23.73 -28.67 7.28
CA LEU A 8 -25.10 -28.44 7.72
C LEU A 8 -25.61 -27.05 7.33
N ILE A 9 -24.79 -26.01 7.47
CA ILE A 9 -25.13 -24.65 7.01
C ILE A 9 -25.41 -24.66 5.50
N GLY A 10 -24.64 -25.42 4.71
CA GLY A 10 -24.87 -25.56 3.28
C GLY A 10 -26.18 -26.25 2.89
N PHE A 11 -26.87 -26.92 3.83
CA PHE A 11 -28.20 -27.50 3.62
C PHE A 11 -29.34 -26.59 4.11
N CYS A 12 -29.03 -25.50 4.80
CA CYS A 12 -30.02 -24.50 5.20
C CYS A 12 -30.44 -23.63 4.00
N ASP A 13 -31.51 -22.86 4.18
CA ASP A 13 -31.86 -21.80 3.24
C ASP A 13 -30.82 -20.67 3.31
N LEU A 14 -29.95 -20.60 2.30
CA LEU A 14 -28.88 -19.58 2.22
C LEU A 14 -29.40 -18.20 1.79
N GLU A 15 -30.72 -18.05 1.59
CA GLU A 15 -31.40 -16.76 1.43
C GLU A 15 -31.90 -16.20 2.79
N ASP A 16 -32.00 -17.04 3.82
CA ASP A 16 -32.41 -16.65 5.17
C ASP A 16 -31.21 -16.57 6.12
N TRP A 17 -30.80 -15.34 6.45
CA TRP A 17 -29.71 -15.11 7.39
C TRP A 17 -30.00 -15.69 8.77
N ASP A 18 -31.23 -15.58 9.26
CA ASP A 18 -31.56 -16.00 10.63
C ASP A 18 -31.44 -17.51 10.79
N GLY A 19 -31.79 -18.28 9.75
CA GLY A 19 -31.63 -19.73 9.69
C GLY A 19 -30.17 -20.20 9.75
N ILE A 20 -29.22 -19.44 9.20
CA ILE A 20 -27.79 -19.83 9.17
C ILE A 20 -26.92 -19.14 10.22
N ARG A 21 -27.40 -18.04 10.80
CA ARG A 21 -26.64 -17.16 11.69
C ARG A 21 -25.91 -17.94 12.77
N LEU A 22 -26.62 -18.71 13.60
CA LEU A 22 -26.01 -19.43 14.74
C LEU A 22 -24.87 -20.37 14.31
N GLY A 23 -25.07 -21.08 13.20
CA GLY A 23 -24.04 -21.96 12.63
C GLY A 23 -22.83 -21.17 12.17
N PHE A 24 -23.06 -20.05 11.49
CA PHE A 24 -22.01 -19.15 11.02
C PHE A 24 -21.23 -18.53 12.18
N GLU A 25 -21.91 -18.01 13.20
CA GLU A 25 -21.27 -17.45 14.42
C GLU A 25 -20.37 -18.50 15.10
N THR A 26 -20.84 -19.74 15.17
CA THR A 26 -20.08 -20.84 15.77
C THR A 26 -18.85 -21.20 14.95
N LEU A 27 -18.95 -21.23 13.61
CA LEU A 27 -17.78 -21.43 12.74
C LEU A 27 -16.77 -20.29 12.87
N LEU A 28 -17.24 -19.05 12.98
CA LEU A 28 -16.35 -17.89 13.13
C LEU A 28 -15.56 -17.96 14.44
N LYS A 29 -16.22 -18.33 15.55
CA LYS A 29 -15.53 -18.59 16.84
C LYS A 29 -14.48 -19.70 16.73
N PHE A 30 -14.76 -20.77 15.99
CA PHE A 30 -13.75 -21.80 15.75
C PHE A 30 -12.61 -21.34 14.83
N SER A 31 -12.83 -20.33 14.00
CA SER A 31 -11.84 -19.78 13.06
C SER A 31 -10.74 -18.96 13.72
N ILE A 32 -10.88 -18.64 15.02
CA ILE A 32 -9.85 -18.04 15.87
C ILE A 32 -9.32 -19.00 16.94
N CYS A 33 -9.72 -20.28 16.91
CA CYS A 33 -9.33 -21.26 17.91
C CYS A 33 -7.81 -21.48 17.96
N LYS A 34 -7.24 -21.66 19.17
CA LYS A 34 -5.82 -21.99 19.37
C LYS A 34 -5.40 -23.29 18.67
N ARG A 35 -6.31 -24.28 18.60
CA ARG A 35 -6.04 -25.60 18.01
C ARG A 35 -5.95 -25.51 16.48
N PRO A 36 -4.76 -25.68 15.86
CA PRO A 36 -4.58 -25.37 14.45
C PRO A 36 -5.46 -26.19 13.49
N LYS A 37 -5.67 -27.47 13.79
CA LYS A 37 -6.54 -28.35 12.97
C LYS A 37 -8.01 -27.92 13.01
N VAL A 38 -8.50 -27.53 14.19
CA VAL A 38 -9.88 -27.04 14.37
C VAL A 38 -10.05 -25.71 13.63
N ARG A 39 -9.10 -24.80 13.85
CA ARG A 39 -9.08 -23.48 13.22
C ARG A 39 -9.09 -23.56 11.69
N ARG A 40 -8.15 -24.31 11.09
CA ARG A 40 -8.06 -24.44 9.64
C ARG A 40 -9.35 -25.01 9.04
N CYS A 41 -9.89 -26.06 9.66
CA CYS A 41 -11.17 -26.66 9.25
C CYS A 41 -12.34 -25.68 9.32
N ALA A 42 -12.38 -24.84 10.36
CA ALA A 42 -13.39 -23.79 10.49
C ALA A 42 -13.26 -22.73 9.40
N GLN A 43 -12.03 -22.24 9.16
CA GLN A 43 -11.76 -21.23 8.14
C GLN A 43 -12.15 -21.71 6.73
N GLU A 44 -11.76 -22.94 6.37
CA GLU A 44 -12.17 -23.58 5.10
C GLU A 44 -13.69 -23.75 5.00
N SER A 45 -14.37 -23.99 6.13
CA SER A 45 -15.83 -24.13 6.17
C SER A 45 -16.51 -22.78 5.98
N VAL A 46 -16.02 -21.71 6.64
CA VAL A 46 -16.53 -20.34 6.46
C VAL A 46 -16.35 -19.89 5.01
N GLU A 47 -15.18 -20.14 4.41
CA GLU A 47 -14.93 -19.84 3.00
C GLU A 47 -15.93 -20.54 2.07
N LYS A 48 -16.22 -21.83 2.30
CA LYS A 48 -17.22 -22.58 1.52
C LYS A 48 -18.63 -22.04 1.70
N VAL A 49 -19.00 -21.63 2.91
CA VAL A 49 -20.31 -21.01 3.18
C VAL A 49 -20.42 -19.70 2.40
N PHE A 50 -19.43 -18.81 2.47
CA PHE A 50 -19.40 -17.58 1.68
C PHE A 50 -19.53 -17.82 0.17
N LYS A 51 -18.82 -18.82 -0.38
CA LYS A 51 -18.94 -19.21 -1.80
C LYS A 51 -20.33 -19.70 -2.19
N SER A 52 -21.08 -20.25 -1.24
CA SER A 52 -22.39 -20.87 -1.50
C SER A 52 -23.53 -19.88 -1.38
N ILE A 53 -23.36 -18.79 -0.62
CA ILE A 53 -24.36 -17.73 -0.50
C ILE A 53 -24.49 -17.00 -1.84
N LYS A 54 -25.70 -16.96 -2.39
CA LYS A 54 -26.04 -16.20 -3.61
C LYS A 54 -26.75 -14.90 -3.28
N SER A 55 -27.43 -14.85 -2.14
CA SER A 55 -28.14 -13.67 -1.64
C SER A 55 -27.18 -12.53 -1.30
N SER A 56 -27.40 -11.36 -1.89
CA SER A 56 -26.63 -10.15 -1.54
C SER A 56 -26.92 -9.70 -0.11
N THR A 57 -28.15 -9.88 0.38
CA THR A 57 -28.58 -9.57 1.75
C THR A 57 -27.85 -10.44 2.76
N VAL A 58 -27.86 -11.77 2.59
CA VAL A 58 -27.16 -12.69 3.49
C VAL A 58 -25.65 -12.48 3.43
N THR A 59 -25.09 -12.23 2.24
CA THR A 59 -23.67 -11.89 2.09
C THR A 59 -23.31 -10.64 2.90
N LYS A 60 -24.16 -9.61 2.86
CA LYS A 60 -23.96 -8.36 3.62
C LYS A 60 -23.99 -8.62 5.12
N GLU A 61 -24.96 -9.39 5.63
CA GLU A 61 -25.06 -9.69 7.06
C GLU A 61 -23.90 -10.57 7.56
N ALA A 62 -23.53 -11.62 6.82
CA ALA A 62 -22.36 -12.44 7.12
C ALA A 62 -21.07 -11.61 7.14
N SER A 63 -20.92 -10.70 6.16
CA SER A 63 -19.78 -9.77 6.10
C SER A 63 -19.73 -8.83 7.31
N LYS A 64 -20.88 -8.25 7.72
CA LYS A 64 -20.97 -7.40 8.91
C LYS A 64 -20.60 -8.14 10.19
N PHE A 65 -20.96 -9.43 10.27
CA PHE A 65 -20.59 -10.26 11.41
C PHE A 65 -19.07 -10.44 11.51
N VAL A 66 -18.40 -10.73 10.40
CA VAL A 66 -16.92 -10.77 10.33
C VAL A 66 -16.29 -9.43 10.72
N LEU A 67 -16.81 -8.31 10.20
CA LEU A 67 -16.33 -6.98 10.56
C LEU A 67 -16.48 -6.70 12.06
N SER A 68 -17.57 -7.17 12.68
CA SER A 68 -17.84 -6.96 14.10
C SER A 68 -16.85 -7.73 14.98
N GLU A 69 -16.56 -8.98 14.63
CA GLU A 69 -15.50 -9.76 15.27
C GLU A 69 -14.12 -9.10 15.09
N LEU A 70 -13.81 -8.59 13.90
CA LEU A 70 -12.54 -7.89 13.66
C LEU A 70 -12.39 -6.67 14.56
N LYS A 71 -13.44 -5.86 14.66
CA LYS A 71 -13.45 -4.69 15.56
C LYS A 71 -13.27 -5.10 17.01
N SER A 72 -13.94 -6.16 17.45
CA SER A 72 -13.85 -6.67 18.81
C SER A 72 -12.43 -7.11 19.16
N CYS A 73 -11.85 -8.04 18.39
CA CYS A 73 -10.48 -8.54 18.63
C CYS A 73 -9.43 -7.42 18.50
N SER A 74 -9.56 -6.54 17.51
CA SER A 74 -8.60 -5.45 17.29
C SER A 74 -8.65 -4.42 18.41
N ALA A 75 -9.83 -4.06 18.91
CA ALA A 75 -9.98 -3.11 20.00
C ALA A 75 -9.35 -3.63 21.30
N LEU A 76 -9.47 -4.92 21.60
CA LEU A 76 -8.82 -5.56 22.75
C LEU A 76 -7.30 -5.53 22.61
N ALA A 77 -6.78 -5.95 21.46
CA ALA A 77 -5.34 -5.92 21.19
C ALA A 77 -4.77 -4.49 21.28
N LEU A 78 -5.47 -3.48 20.73
CA LEU A 78 -5.02 -2.09 20.74
C LEU A 78 -4.97 -1.51 22.15
N LYS A 79 -5.98 -1.80 22.98
CA LYS A 79 -6.01 -1.37 24.38
C LYS A 79 -4.85 -1.95 25.17
N LEU A 80 -4.58 -3.26 25.01
CA LEU A 80 -3.48 -3.91 25.70
C LEU A 80 -2.11 -3.38 25.24
N ASN A 81 -1.95 -3.10 23.95
CA ASN A 81 -0.71 -2.53 23.42
C ASN A 81 -0.42 -1.13 24.00
N ALA A 82 -1.46 -0.32 24.23
CA ALA A 82 -1.33 0.98 24.88
C ALA A 82 -1.01 0.87 26.39
N LEU A 83 -1.39 -0.22 27.05
CA LEU A 83 -1.11 -0.47 28.48
C LEU A 83 0.32 -0.99 28.70
N SER A 84 0.82 -1.81 27.78
CA SER A 84 2.17 -2.42 27.87
C SER A 84 3.34 -1.44 27.82
N THR A 85 3.09 -0.14 27.59
CA THR A 85 4.08 0.92 27.77
C THR A 85 4.30 1.31 29.24
N SER A 86 3.52 0.75 30.18
CA SER A 86 3.70 0.92 31.62
C SER A 86 3.53 -0.41 32.37
N ASP A 87 4.64 -0.95 32.88
CA ASP A 87 4.74 -2.05 33.87
C ASP A 87 4.65 -3.51 33.35
N GLU A 88 5.62 -4.34 33.76
CA GLU A 88 5.87 -5.69 33.21
C GLU A 88 5.47 -6.83 34.16
N CYS A 89 4.99 -7.94 33.57
CA CYS A 89 5.27 -9.36 33.94
C CYS A 89 4.03 -10.30 33.91
N LYS A 90 2.78 -9.82 33.89
CA LYS A 90 1.58 -10.68 33.69
C LYS A 90 0.78 -10.41 32.40
N GLU A 91 0.91 -9.21 31.83
CA GLU A 91 0.18 -8.82 30.61
C GLU A 91 0.71 -9.48 29.34
N ASP A 92 1.98 -9.87 29.30
CA ASP A 92 2.65 -10.41 28.10
C ASP A 92 1.97 -11.69 27.54
N LYS A 93 1.48 -12.59 28.41
CA LYS A 93 0.77 -13.79 27.95
C LYS A 93 -0.61 -13.50 27.37
N VAL A 94 -1.31 -12.48 27.89
CA VAL A 94 -2.65 -12.08 27.43
C VAL A 94 -2.52 -11.31 26.12
N LEU A 95 -1.58 -10.37 26.03
CA LEU A 95 -1.19 -9.68 24.79
C LEU A 95 -0.87 -10.65 23.66
N LYS A 96 -0.02 -11.64 23.92
CA LYS A 96 0.32 -12.69 22.95
C LYS A 96 -0.90 -13.48 22.51
N HIS A 97 -1.87 -13.71 23.40
CA HIS A 97 -3.09 -14.42 23.05
C HIS A 97 -4.01 -13.60 22.14
N GLU A 98 -4.28 -12.35 22.48
CA GLU A 98 -5.14 -11.45 21.70
C GLU A 98 -4.52 -11.16 20.31
N HIS A 99 -3.20 -10.97 20.24
CA HIS A 99 -2.49 -10.83 18.97
C HIS A 99 -2.67 -12.07 18.07
N LEU A 100 -2.71 -13.27 18.65
CA LEU A 100 -2.94 -14.50 17.90
C LEU A 100 -4.37 -14.60 17.37
N GLU A 101 -5.37 -14.15 18.13
CA GLU A 101 -6.76 -14.14 17.67
C GLU A 101 -6.96 -13.18 16.50
N VAL A 102 -6.41 -11.96 16.60
CA VAL A 102 -6.41 -11.00 15.48
C VAL A 102 -5.72 -11.62 14.26
N LEU A 103 -4.54 -12.22 14.43
CA LEU A 103 -3.80 -12.87 13.34
C LEU A 103 -4.62 -14.00 12.68
N HIS A 104 -5.30 -14.81 13.49
CA HIS A 104 -6.15 -15.89 13.00
C HIS A 104 -7.34 -15.36 12.20
N LEU A 105 -7.94 -14.25 12.65
CA LEU A 105 -9.04 -13.60 11.94
C LEU A 105 -8.57 -12.92 10.65
N LEU A 106 -7.40 -12.29 10.64
CA LEU A 106 -6.77 -11.78 9.42
C LEU A 106 -6.55 -12.89 8.38
N ASN A 107 -6.08 -14.06 8.81
CA ASN A 107 -5.94 -15.22 7.92
C ASN A 107 -7.29 -15.70 7.35
N LEU A 108 -8.37 -15.63 8.14
CA LEU A 108 -9.70 -15.90 7.61
C LEU A 108 -10.11 -14.85 6.58
N ILE A 109 -9.91 -13.56 6.87
CA ILE A 109 -10.24 -12.46 5.94
C ILE A 109 -9.52 -12.65 4.61
N ASN A 110 -8.26 -13.09 4.60
CA ASN A 110 -7.53 -13.41 3.36
C ASN A 110 -8.26 -14.42 2.47
N LEU A 111 -8.93 -15.42 3.07
CA LEU A 111 -9.66 -16.45 2.35
C LEU A 111 -11.01 -15.95 1.83
N ILE A 112 -11.67 -15.07 2.59
CA ILE A 112 -13.05 -14.66 2.30
C ILE A 112 -13.18 -13.29 1.64
N ALA A 113 -12.09 -12.52 1.52
CA ALA A 113 -12.12 -11.18 0.94
C ALA A 113 -12.87 -11.08 -0.41
N PRO A 114 -12.71 -12.01 -1.36
CA PRO A 114 -13.45 -11.97 -2.64
C PRO A 114 -14.97 -12.14 -2.51
N TYR A 115 -15.46 -12.60 -1.36
CA TYR A 115 -16.86 -12.90 -1.10
C TYR A 115 -17.52 -11.93 -0.11
N LEU A 116 -16.75 -10.98 0.44
CA LEU A 116 -17.30 -9.94 1.29
C LEU A 116 -18.10 -8.95 0.44
N SER A 117 -19.23 -8.46 0.96
CA SER A 117 -20.00 -7.43 0.26
C SER A 117 -19.20 -6.15 0.05
N ALA A 118 -19.44 -5.45 -1.06
CA ALA A 118 -18.67 -4.27 -1.49
C ALA A 118 -18.57 -3.16 -0.42
N GLU A 119 -19.67 -2.88 0.28
CA GLU A 119 -19.69 -1.87 1.35
C GLU A 119 -18.83 -2.30 2.55
N VAL A 120 -18.85 -3.60 2.88
CA VAL A 120 -18.20 -4.11 4.09
C VAL A 120 -16.71 -4.33 3.89
N ILE A 121 -16.26 -4.74 2.70
CA ILE A 121 -14.83 -4.95 2.46
C ILE A 121 -14.01 -3.64 2.63
N LEU A 122 -14.56 -2.49 2.25
CA LEU A 122 -13.95 -1.18 2.49
C LEU A 122 -13.89 -0.83 3.99
N LYS A 123 -14.92 -1.21 4.76
CA LYS A 123 -14.93 -1.06 6.23
C LYS A 123 -13.91 -2.00 6.89
N VAL A 124 -13.76 -3.23 6.39
CA VAL A 124 -12.72 -4.17 6.84
C VAL A 124 -11.34 -3.59 6.56
N LEU A 125 -11.09 -3.04 5.36
CA LEU A 125 -9.84 -2.36 5.03
C LEU A 125 -9.52 -1.24 6.03
N SER A 126 -10.52 -0.41 6.36
CA SER A 126 -10.36 0.66 7.35
C SER A 126 -9.99 0.16 8.75
N GLU A 127 -10.50 -1.00 9.18
CA GLU A 127 -10.13 -1.59 10.48
C GLU A 127 -8.75 -2.23 10.45
N VAL A 128 -8.42 -2.99 9.40
CA VAL A 128 -7.09 -3.62 9.24
C VAL A 128 -5.99 -2.57 9.23
N ARG A 129 -6.23 -1.41 8.59
CA ARG A 129 -5.30 -0.28 8.58
C ARG A 129 -4.89 0.20 9.97
N LYS A 130 -5.81 0.17 10.96
CA LYS A 130 -5.51 0.60 12.33
C LYS A 130 -4.44 -0.28 12.97
N LEU A 131 -4.27 -1.52 12.51
CA LEU A 131 -3.25 -2.44 13.01
C LEU A 131 -1.82 -2.02 12.65
N PHE A 132 -1.64 -0.98 11.81
CA PHE A 132 -0.32 -0.37 11.60
C PHE A 132 0.23 0.35 12.83
N SER A 133 -0.60 0.64 13.85
CA SER A 133 -0.13 1.17 15.12
C SER A 133 0.80 0.19 15.86
N PHE A 134 0.67 -1.11 15.61
CA PHE A 134 1.55 -2.16 16.11
C PHE A 134 2.81 -2.27 15.25
N LYS A 135 3.45 -1.12 14.97
CA LYS A 135 4.64 -1.02 14.12
C LYS A 135 5.67 -2.07 14.54
N PHE A 136 6.39 -2.63 13.57
CA PHE A 136 7.52 -3.54 13.82
C PHE A 136 7.14 -4.93 14.37
N SER A 137 5.86 -5.35 14.26
CA SER A 137 5.37 -6.65 14.73
C SER A 137 4.95 -7.60 13.60
N GLU A 138 4.90 -8.91 13.91
CA GLU A 138 4.28 -9.90 13.02
C GLU A 138 2.82 -9.56 12.67
N LEU A 139 2.13 -8.83 13.54
CA LEU A 139 0.76 -8.39 13.31
C LEU A 139 0.69 -7.37 12.17
N ALA A 140 1.61 -6.40 12.11
CA ALA A 140 1.70 -5.44 11.01
C ALA A 140 1.98 -6.15 9.67
N ARG A 141 2.87 -7.16 9.66
CA ARG A 141 3.13 -7.97 8.46
C ARG A 141 1.88 -8.73 7.99
N HIS A 142 1.10 -9.31 8.91
CA HIS A 142 -0.16 -9.98 8.57
C HIS A 142 -1.24 -8.99 8.11
N ALA A 143 -1.29 -7.78 8.69
CA ALA A 143 -2.17 -6.71 8.22
C ALA A 143 -1.86 -6.33 6.77
N LEU A 144 -0.59 -6.18 6.40
CA LEU A 144 -0.18 -5.94 5.01
C LEU A 144 -0.61 -7.08 4.06
N LYS A 145 -0.44 -8.35 4.47
CA LYS A 145 -0.93 -9.50 3.69
C LYS A 145 -2.45 -9.46 3.49
N THR A 146 -3.17 -8.97 4.49
CA THR A 146 -4.63 -8.83 4.44
C THR A 146 -5.05 -7.69 3.53
N ILE A 147 -4.34 -6.57 3.57
CA ILE A 147 -4.53 -5.46 2.62
C ILE A 147 -4.29 -5.93 1.19
N LYS A 148 -3.27 -6.75 0.94
CA LYS A 148 -3.03 -7.38 -0.37
C LYS A 148 -4.26 -8.18 -0.84
N ALA A 149 -4.76 -9.09 -0.02
CA ALA A 149 -5.92 -9.91 -0.35
C ALA A 149 -7.17 -9.06 -0.60
N ILE A 150 -7.36 -8.00 0.18
CA ILE A 150 -8.44 -7.03 -0.02
C ILE A 150 -8.28 -6.30 -1.35
N PHE A 151 -7.09 -5.80 -1.69
CA PHE A 151 -6.85 -5.13 -2.97
C PHE A 151 -7.12 -6.05 -4.16
N GLU A 152 -6.71 -7.32 -4.09
CA GLU A 152 -7.05 -8.32 -5.10
C GLU A 152 -8.57 -8.51 -5.21
N ALA A 153 -9.27 -8.60 -4.08
CA ALA A 153 -10.73 -8.71 -4.06
C ALA A 153 -11.44 -7.46 -4.61
N LEU A 154 -10.95 -6.25 -4.31
CA LEU A 154 -11.50 -5.01 -4.87
C LEU A 154 -11.39 -5.00 -6.40
N ARG A 155 -10.26 -5.46 -6.95
CA ARG A 155 -10.07 -5.58 -8.41
C ARG A 155 -11.02 -6.61 -9.03
N ILE A 156 -11.12 -7.80 -8.43
CA ILE A 156 -11.99 -8.88 -8.92
C ILE A 156 -13.46 -8.45 -8.92
N GLN A 157 -13.88 -7.72 -7.88
CA GLN A 157 -15.26 -7.25 -7.73
C GLN A 157 -15.53 -5.89 -8.40
N ASN A 158 -14.52 -5.27 -9.02
CA ASN A 158 -14.58 -3.92 -9.60
C ASN A 158 -15.11 -2.85 -8.61
N ILE A 159 -14.63 -2.89 -7.37
CA ILE A 159 -14.99 -1.94 -6.32
C ILE A 159 -14.00 -0.79 -6.32
N VAL A 160 -14.52 0.44 -6.37
CA VAL A 160 -13.72 1.67 -6.35
C VAL A 160 -13.24 1.98 -4.94
N LEU A 161 -11.97 2.37 -4.82
CA LEU A 161 -11.39 2.89 -3.59
C LEU A 161 -11.64 4.41 -3.52
N GLU A 162 -12.47 4.85 -2.59
CA GLU A 162 -12.94 6.25 -2.50
C GLU A 162 -12.21 7.09 -1.44
N THR A 163 -11.18 6.53 -0.78
CA THR A 163 -10.47 7.20 0.33
C THR A 163 -8.96 7.09 0.19
N GLU A 164 -8.25 8.17 0.52
CA GLU A 164 -6.79 8.24 0.53
C GLU A 164 -6.17 7.72 1.84
N ASP A 165 -6.97 7.46 2.87
CA ASP A 165 -6.44 7.16 4.19
C ASP A 165 -5.48 5.95 4.21
N ILE A 166 -5.75 4.94 3.38
CA ILE A 166 -4.89 3.75 3.25
C ILE A 166 -3.55 4.10 2.59
N VAL A 167 -3.56 4.99 1.59
CA VAL A 167 -2.37 5.52 0.94
C VAL A 167 -1.53 6.30 1.94
N VAL A 168 -2.16 7.21 2.69
CA VAL A 168 -1.49 7.99 3.76
C VAL A 168 -0.87 7.06 4.81
N SER A 169 -1.60 6.03 5.24
CA SER A 169 -1.13 5.10 6.27
C SER A 169 0.02 4.22 5.77
N LEU A 170 -0.04 3.73 4.53
CA LEU A 170 1.04 2.96 3.91
C LEU A 170 2.28 3.85 3.67
N ALA A 171 2.12 5.07 3.16
CA ALA A 171 3.21 6.02 2.98
C ALA A 171 3.91 6.35 4.31
N SER A 172 3.13 6.53 5.39
CA SER A 172 3.67 6.71 6.74
C SER A 172 4.43 5.47 7.22
N PHE A 173 3.88 4.27 6.99
CA PHE A 173 4.53 3.01 7.35
C PHE A 173 5.86 2.83 6.61
N VAL A 174 5.91 3.14 5.32
CA VAL A 174 7.12 3.06 4.48
C VAL A 174 8.17 4.09 4.91
N SER A 175 7.75 5.32 5.20
CA SER A 175 8.66 6.41 5.61
C SER A 175 9.37 6.13 6.95
N LEU A 176 8.78 5.29 7.80
CA LEU A 176 9.37 4.82 9.07
C LEU A 176 10.15 3.51 8.88
N GLY A 177 10.72 3.30 7.68
CA GLY A 177 11.33 2.05 7.25
C GLY A 177 12.57 1.65 8.06
N ASP A 178 13.23 2.62 8.71
CA ASP A 178 14.44 2.44 9.53
C ASP A 178 14.24 1.50 10.73
N ARG A 179 13.00 1.34 11.21
CA ARG A 179 12.71 0.45 12.37
C ARG A 179 12.01 -0.85 12.02
N ASN A 180 11.65 -1.07 10.76
CA ASN A 180 10.99 -2.31 10.29
C ASN A 180 11.98 -3.21 9.53
N PRO A 181 11.77 -4.54 9.52
CA PRO A 181 12.42 -5.41 8.55
C PRO A 181 12.21 -4.90 7.11
N LEU A 182 13.30 -4.73 6.36
CA LEU A 182 13.29 -4.11 5.02
C LEU A 182 12.37 -4.86 4.04
N ASP A 183 12.26 -6.18 4.15
CA ASP A 183 11.33 -7.00 3.36
C ASP A 183 9.86 -6.57 3.55
N THR A 184 9.50 -6.21 4.78
CA THR A 184 8.16 -5.78 5.18
C THR A 184 7.89 -4.34 4.71
N VAL A 185 8.90 -3.48 4.78
CA VAL A 185 8.84 -2.10 4.26
C VAL A 185 8.66 -2.11 2.74
N ILE A 186 9.45 -2.90 2.02
CA ILE A 186 9.30 -3.04 0.56
C ILE A 186 7.94 -3.64 0.21
N PHE A 187 7.45 -4.61 0.98
CA PHE A 187 6.11 -5.15 0.75
C PHE A 187 5.03 -4.07 0.92
N ALA A 188 5.14 -3.20 1.92
CA ALA A 188 4.26 -2.05 2.06
C ALA A 188 4.40 -1.03 0.91
N ALA A 189 5.62 -0.77 0.44
CA ALA A 189 5.86 0.11 -0.71
C ALA A 189 5.23 -0.42 -2.01
N LYS A 190 5.26 -1.74 -2.23
CA LYS A 190 4.55 -2.38 -3.35
C LYS A 190 3.03 -2.19 -3.22
N LEU A 191 2.48 -2.38 -2.02
CA LEU A 191 1.06 -2.14 -1.78
C LEU A 191 0.68 -0.67 -1.94
N LEU A 192 1.58 0.25 -1.63
CA LEU A 192 1.37 1.68 -1.85
C LEU A 192 1.19 2.00 -3.34
N GLY A 193 2.00 1.41 -4.22
CA GLY A 193 1.80 1.50 -5.68
C GLY A 193 0.45 0.93 -6.13
N VAL A 194 0.07 -0.26 -5.63
CA VAL A 194 -1.25 -0.85 -5.94
C VAL A 194 -2.41 0.02 -5.45
N ALA A 195 -2.28 0.67 -4.29
CA ALA A 195 -3.30 1.58 -3.78
C ALA A 195 -3.45 2.83 -4.67
N MET A 196 -2.34 3.34 -5.21
CA MET A 196 -2.36 4.43 -6.18
C MET A 196 -3.06 4.02 -7.48
N ASP A 197 -2.78 2.82 -8.00
CA ASP A 197 -3.48 2.27 -9.16
C ASP A 197 -4.98 2.14 -8.92
N LEU A 198 -5.39 1.71 -7.73
CA LEU A 198 -6.81 1.59 -7.36
C LEU A 198 -7.51 2.95 -7.33
N LEU A 199 -6.87 3.98 -6.77
CA LEU A 199 -7.40 5.35 -6.80
C LEU A 199 -7.50 5.90 -8.23
N TYR A 200 -6.49 5.63 -9.06
CA TYR A 200 -6.46 6.05 -10.46
C TYR A 200 -7.57 5.38 -11.29
N ASN A 201 -7.70 4.06 -11.21
CA ASN A 201 -8.72 3.30 -11.94
C ASN A 201 -10.14 3.65 -11.49
N GLY A 202 -10.29 4.08 -10.24
CA GLY A 202 -11.54 4.64 -9.71
C GLY A 202 -11.91 6.03 -10.24
N GLN A 203 -11.10 6.61 -11.12
CA GLN A 203 -11.23 7.98 -11.64
C GLN A 203 -11.29 9.04 -10.52
N SER A 204 -10.70 8.74 -9.36
CA SER A 204 -10.61 9.67 -8.26
C SER A 204 -9.53 10.71 -8.56
N ASN A 205 -9.68 11.96 -8.15
CA ASN A 205 -8.57 12.92 -8.18
C ASN A 205 -7.58 12.73 -7.01
N LEU A 206 -7.89 11.82 -6.07
CA LEU A 206 -7.09 11.58 -4.87
C LEU A 206 -5.68 11.05 -5.20
N TRP A 207 -5.50 10.29 -6.28
CA TRP A 207 -4.15 9.83 -6.65
C TRP A 207 -3.23 11.00 -7.04
N ILE A 208 -3.76 12.07 -7.67
CA ILE A 208 -2.98 13.25 -8.05
C ILE A 208 -2.39 13.92 -6.81
N LYS A 209 -3.23 14.12 -5.78
CA LYS A 209 -2.82 14.68 -4.49
C LYS A 209 -1.80 13.81 -3.77
N ASN A 210 -1.91 12.49 -3.89
CA ASN A 210 -1.07 11.55 -3.17
C ASN A 210 0.23 11.16 -3.90
N LEU A 211 0.38 11.52 -5.18
CA LEU A 211 1.59 11.18 -5.93
C LEU A 211 2.89 11.74 -5.30
N PRO A 212 3.01 13.04 -4.96
CA PRO A 212 4.21 13.55 -4.30
C PRO A 212 4.54 12.87 -2.95
N PRO A 213 3.62 12.74 -1.97
CA PRO A 213 3.94 12.09 -0.71
C PRO A 213 4.25 10.59 -0.86
N VAL A 214 3.64 9.90 -1.84
CA VAL A 214 4.00 8.51 -2.18
C VAL A 214 5.44 8.44 -2.69
N CYS A 215 5.80 9.26 -3.69
CA CYS A 215 7.18 9.31 -4.19
C CYS A 215 8.17 9.61 -3.06
N ARG A 216 7.85 10.57 -2.18
CA ARG A 216 8.68 10.94 -1.03
C ARG A 216 8.89 9.77 -0.07
N SER A 217 7.83 9.01 0.23
CA SER A 217 7.92 7.89 1.17
C SER A 217 8.84 6.78 0.67
N VAL A 218 8.79 6.45 -0.63
CA VAL A 218 9.59 5.37 -1.23
C VAL A 218 11.01 5.85 -1.55
N MET A 219 11.20 7.15 -1.84
CA MET A 219 12.49 7.76 -2.14
C MET A 219 13.56 7.46 -1.07
N GLY A 220 13.19 7.51 0.21
CA GLY A 220 14.12 7.21 1.31
C GLY A 220 14.70 5.80 1.24
N LEU A 221 14.03 4.86 0.56
CA LEU A 221 14.50 3.49 0.39
C LEU A 221 15.61 3.37 -0.66
N LEU A 222 15.80 4.36 -1.53
CA LEU A 222 16.87 4.38 -2.53
C LEU A 222 18.26 4.59 -1.91
N ALA A 223 18.33 5.11 -0.68
CA ALA A 223 19.58 5.29 0.04
C ALA A 223 20.16 3.98 0.62
N PHE A 224 19.37 2.89 0.65
CA PHE A 224 19.84 1.59 1.13
C PHE A 224 20.65 0.85 0.07
N GLU A 225 21.50 -0.08 0.48
CA GLU A 225 22.31 -0.86 -0.45
C GLU A 225 21.57 -2.08 -1.04
N GLY A 226 22.07 -2.55 -2.19
CA GLY A 226 21.71 -3.82 -2.79
C GLY A 226 20.25 -3.94 -3.24
N ASN A 227 19.62 -5.07 -2.92
CA ASN A 227 18.29 -5.41 -3.42
C ASN A 227 17.19 -4.42 -2.99
N THR A 228 17.35 -3.73 -1.86
CA THR A 228 16.34 -2.79 -1.35
C THR A 228 16.18 -1.57 -2.28
N ALA A 229 17.29 -0.90 -2.64
CA ALA A 229 17.22 0.25 -3.56
C ALA A 229 16.81 -0.16 -4.98
N SER A 230 17.22 -1.34 -5.45
CA SER A 230 16.74 -1.91 -6.71
C SER A 230 15.21 -2.11 -6.72
N GLN A 231 14.67 -2.70 -5.65
CA GLN A 231 13.21 -2.88 -5.55
C GLN A 231 12.47 -1.55 -5.38
N ALA A 232 13.00 -0.61 -4.60
CA ALA A 232 12.40 0.72 -4.43
C ALA A 232 12.41 1.53 -5.73
N SER A 233 13.50 1.48 -6.51
CA SER A 233 13.56 2.15 -7.82
C SER A 233 12.57 1.53 -8.81
N SER A 234 12.43 0.20 -8.85
CA SER A 234 11.39 -0.45 -9.65
C SER A 234 9.98 0.04 -9.28
N ILE A 235 9.67 0.14 -7.98
CA ILE A 235 8.36 0.61 -7.50
C ILE A 235 8.12 2.06 -7.92
N LEU A 236 9.11 2.94 -7.71
CA LEU A 236 8.99 4.34 -8.13
C LEU A 236 8.84 4.47 -9.64
N ASN A 237 9.60 3.70 -10.43
CA ASN A 237 9.51 3.71 -11.88
C ASN A 237 8.11 3.31 -12.36
N ASP A 238 7.51 2.28 -11.75
CA ASP A 238 6.15 1.84 -12.10
C ASP A 238 5.11 2.91 -11.74
N VAL A 239 5.23 3.53 -10.55
CA VAL A 239 4.36 4.64 -10.11
C VAL A 239 4.48 5.84 -11.05
N LEU A 240 5.70 6.24 -11.43
CA LEU A 240 5.92 7.38 -12.32
C LEU A 240 5.36 7.11 -13.72
N LYS A 241 5.66 5.94 -14.30
CA LYS A 241 5.15 5.56 -15.63
C LYS A 241 3.63 5.59 -15.70
N HIS A 242 2.97 5.07 -14.67
CA HIS A 242 1.52 4.99 -14.70
C HIS A 242 0.86 6.36 -14.44
N HIS A 243 1.39 7.14 -13.49
CA HIS A 243 0.71 8.33 -12.99
C HIS A 243 1.25 9.64 -13.58
N VAL A 244 2.57 9.80 -13.74
CA VAL A 244 3.13 11.01 -14.35
C VAL A 244 2.84 11.05 -15.84
N GLY A 245 3.02 9.93 -16.55
CA GLY A 245 2.65 9.85 -17.98
C GLY A 245 1.17 10.22 -18.20
N SER A 246 0.28 9.74 -17.32
CA SER A 246 -1.14 10.13 -17.35
C SER A 246 -1.36 11.62 -17.08
N LEU A 247 -0.66 12.24 -16.13
CA LEU A 247 -0.76 13.68 -15.86
C LEU A 247 -0.24 14.51 -17.03
N SER A 248 0.88 14.13 -17.64
CA SER A 248 1.44 14.80 -18.82
C SER A 248 0.43 14.83 -19.97
N LEU A 249 -0.29 13.72 -20.20
CA LEU A 249 -1.35 13.66 -21.20
C LEU A 249 -2.52 14.60 -20.87
N LEU A 250 -2.93 14.69 -19.60
CA LEU A 250 -4.00 15.60 -19.16
C LEU A 250 -3.63 17.08 -19.31
N MET A 251 -2.34 17.40 -19.27
CA MET A 251 -1.83 18.77 -19.46
C MET A 251 -1.73 19.16 -20.95
N GLY A 252 -1.54 18.18 -21.85
CA GLY A 252 -1.29 18.38 -23.27
C GLY A 252 -2.50 18.79 -24.13
N THR A 253 -3.72 18.85 -23.58
CA THR A 253 -4.91 19.18 -24.36
C THR A 253 -5.24 20.67 -24.48
N ASP A 254 -4.64 21.58 -23.70
CA ASP A 254 -5.09 23.00 -23.68
C ASP A 254 -4.04 24.09 -23.37
N GLN A 255 -2.75 23.79 -23.16
CA GLN A 255 -1.80 24.80 -22.67
C GLN A 255 -0.44 24.78 -23.37
N THR A 256 -0.20 25.77 -24.23
CA THR A 256 1.16 26.22 -24.57
C THR A 256 1.79 26.84 -23.33
N PHE A 257 2.87 26.22 -22.83
CA PHE A 257 3.64 26.69 -21.68
C PHE A 257 4.34 28.02 -21.98
N HIS A 258 3.62 29.13 -21.79
CA HIS A 258 4.25 30.42 -21.52
C HIS A 258 4.55 30.52 -20.01
N ASP A 259 5.58 31.31 -19.68
CA ASP A 259 6.21 31.53 -18.36
C ASP A 259 5.24 31.75 -17.17
N ASN A 260 3.97 32.04 -17.46
CA ASN A 260 2.86 31.99 -16.51
C ASN A 260 2.06 30.67 -16.68
N CYS A 261 2.66 29.57 -16.25
CA CYS A 261 1.96 28.27 -16.16
C CYS A 261 0.68 28.46 -15.35
N ARG A 262 -0.48 28.28 -15.99
CA ARG A 262 -1.78 28.22 -15.31
C ARG A 262 -1.65 27.17 -14.20
N GLU A 263 -1.88 27.57 -12.95
CA GLU A 263 -1.71 26.72 -11.76
C GLU A 263 -2.80 25.63 -11.73
N THR A 264 -2.71 24.62 -12.60
CA THR A 264 -3.61 23.47 -12.54
C THR A 264 -3.19 22.52 -11.42
N VAL A 265 -4.14 21.70 -10.96
CA VAL A 265 -3.88 20.71 -9.90
C VAL A 265 -2.84 19.69 -10.38
N GLU A 266 -2.88 19.32 -11.66
CA GLU A 266 -1.95 18.41 -12.33
C GLU A 266 -0.53 18.99 -12.38
N ALA A 267 -0.39 20.23 -12.85
CA ALA A 267 0.90 20.91 -12.93
C ALA A 267 1.52 21.09 -11.54
N ASN A 268 0.71 21.45 -10.54
CA ASN A 268 1.16 21.58 -9.16
C ASN A 268 1.59 20.24 -8.55
N ALA A 269 0.87 19.14 -8.84
CA ALA A 269 1.25 17.81 -8.42
C ALA A 269 2.57 17.34 -9.07
N ILE A 270 2.77 17.62 -10.36
CA ILE A 270 4.05 17.31 -11.02
C ILE A 270 5.18 18.14 -10.43
N LYS A 271 5.00 19.45 -10.24
CA LYS A 271 6.03 20.31 -9.61
C LYS A 271 6.39 19.81 -8.22
N ALA A 272 5.39 19.49 -7.40
CA ALA A 272 5.60 18.91 -6.07
C ALA A 272 6.30 17.55 -6.13
N THR A 273 6.03 16.74 -7.15
CA THR A 273 6.71 15.46 -7.40
C THR A 273 8.18 15.69 -7.79
N CYS A 274 8.46 16.58 -8.74
CA CYS A 274 9.82 16.96 -9.14
C CYS A 274 10.63 17.48 -7.94
N ALA A 275 10.02 18.33 -7.10
CA ALA A 275 10.65 18.84 -5.89
C ALA A 275 11.07 17.73 -4.91
N VAL A 276 10.38 16.57 -4.87
CA VAL A 276 10.83 15.42 -4.05
C VAL A 276 12.19 14.92 -4.52
N PHE A 277 12.37 14.76 -5.83
CA PHE A 277 13.63 14.28 -6.42
C PHE A 277 14.74 15.32 -6.36
N GLU A 278 14.41 16.59 -6.58
CA GLU A 278 15.35 17.71 -6.39
C GLU A 278 15.90 17.77 -4.97
N ASN A 279 15.02 17.65 -3.97
CA ASN A 279 15.43 17.63 -2.57
C ASN A 279 16.30 16.41 -2.24
N ALA A 280 16.00 15.25 -2.82
CA ALA A 280 16.81 14.05 -2.64
C ALA A 280 18.23 14.21 -3.21
N LEU A 281 18.36 14.77 -4.41
CA LEU A 281 19.66 15.12 -5.00
C LEU A 281 20.42 16.18 -4.20
N SER A 282 19.69 17.11 -3.59
CA SER A 282 20.28 18.20 -2.80
C SER A 282 20.77 17.75 -1.44
N ALA A 283 20.17 16.69 -0.87
CA ALA A 283 20.53 16.13 0.41
C ALA A 283 21.72 15.14 0.35
N SER A 284 22.13 14.68 -0.84
CA SER A 284 23.26 13.78 -1.00
C SER A 284 24.57 14.56 -1.18
N ASP A 285 25.52 14.39 -0.25
CA ASP A 285 26.87 15.01 -0.29
C ASP A 285 27.86 14.32 -1.26
N GLY A 286 27.35 13.71 -2.33
CA GLY A 286 28.16 12.94 -3.26
C GLY A 286 27.43 12.58 -4.54
N ILE A 287 28.03 11.66 -5.32
CA ILE A 287 27.45 11.18 -6.57
C ILE A 287 26.14 10.43 -6.24
N PRO A 288 24.99 10.83 -6.82
CA PRO A 288 23.74 10.10 -6.65
C PRO A 288 23.91 8.66 -7.10
N ASN A 289 23.35 7.70 -6.37
CA ASN A 289 23.43 6.31 -6.77
C ASN A 289 22.63 6.04 -8.07
N ASP A 290 22.99 4.97 -8.76
CA ASP A 290 22.38 4.59 -10.04
C ASP A 290 20.85 4.40 -9.96
N HIS A 291 20.33 4.01 -8.79
CA HIS A 291 18.90 3.84 -8.58
C HIS A 291 18.16 5.19 -8.53
N VAL A 292 18.74 6.21 -7.90
CA VAL A 292 18.20 7.58 -7.92
C VAL A 292 18.23 8.14 -9.35
N LEU A 293 19.34 7.98 -10.07
CA LEU A 293 19.46 8.42 -11.46
C LEU A 293 18.48 7.69 -12.39
N SER A 294 18.29 6.39 -12.19
CA SER A 294 17.30 5.58 -12.92
C SER A 294 15.88 6.15 -12.78
N VAL A 295 15.48 6.49 -11.55
CA VAL A 295 14.14 7.05 -11.30
C VAL A 295 13.99 8.45 -11.87
N ILE A 296 15.01 9.30 -11.75
CA ILE A 296 15.02 10.62 -12.38
C ILE A 296 14.92 10.51 -13.90
N SER A 297 15.62 9.55 -14.51
CA SER A 297 15.56 9.31 -15.96
C SER A 297 14.15 8.93 -16.41
N VAL A 298 13.45 8.08 -15.64
CA VAL A 298 12.03 7.77 -15.89
C VAL A 298 11.18 9.03 -15.75
N LEU A 299 11.41 9.86 -14.74
CA LEU A 299 10.67 11.11 -14.59
C LEU A 299 10.83 12.05 -15.81
N PHE A 300 12.05 12.20 -16.33
CA PHE A 300 12.29 12.95 -17.58
C PHE A 300 11.50 12.37 -18.75
N LEU A 301 11.54 11.03 -18.91
CA LEU A 301 10.84 10.33 -19.97
C LEU A 301 9.32 10.54 -19.93
N GLU A 302 8.71 10.42 -18.76
CA GLU A 302 7.26 10.52 -18.59
C GLU A 302 6.74 11.97 -18.69
N LEU A 303 7.60 12.96 -18.44
CA LEU A 303 7.26 14.37 -18.63
C LEU A 303 7.46 14.84 -20.08
N GLY A 304 8.33 14.19 -20.85
CA GLY A 304 8.61 14.54 -22.23
C GLY A 304 8.97 16.02 -22.38
N GLU A 305 8.25 16.72 -23.26
CA GLU A 305 8.45 18.15 -23.53
C GLU A 305 8.26 19.03 -22.30
N PHE A 306 7.47 18.63 -21.30
CA PHE A 306 7.28 19.44 -20.09
C PHE A 306 8.47 19.40 -19.13
N SER A 307 9.41 18.47 -19.34
CA SER A 307 10.57 18.29 -18.48
C SER A 307 11.48 19.51 -18.44
N PHE A 308 11.64 20.25 -19.55
CA PHE A 308 12.53 21.42 -19.59
C PHE A 308 12.11 22.51 -18.61
N VAL A 309 10.79 22.70 -18.42
CA VAL A 309 10.23 23.66 -17.46
C VAL A 309 10.22 23.07 -16.05
N LEU A 310 9.64 21.88 -15.92
CA LEU A 310 9.25 21.33 -14.61
C LEU A 310 10.44 20.70 -13.86
N MET A 311 11.48 20.28 -14.57
CA MET A 311 12.68 19.66 -13.99
C MET A 311 13.92 20.56 -14.05
N ARG A 312 13.76 21.86 -14.34
CA ARG A 312 14.88 22.82 -14.46
C ARG A 312 15.88 22.72 -13.30
N ASN A 313 15.39 22.69 -12.06
CA ASN A 313 16.27 22.65 -10.88
C ASN A 313 17.02 21.32 -10.75
N ILE A 314 16.38 20.21 -11.14
CA ILE A 314 17.03 18.89 -11.18
C ILE A 314 18.18 18.92 -12.19
N VAL A 315 17.95 19.46 -13.39
CA VAL A 315 19.00 19.60 -14.43
C VAL A 315 20.16 20.44 -13.92
N LEU A 316 19.88 21.61 -13.33
CA LEU A 316 20.92 22.48 -12.78
C LEU A 316 21.73 21.77 -11.69
N LYS A 317 21.06 21.04 -10.79
CA LYS A 317 21.75 20.29 -9.73
C LYS A 317 22.62 19.17 -10.30
N LEU A 318 22.17 18.45 -11.32
CA LEU A 318 22.95 17.42 -11.99
C LEU A 318 24.19 18.01 -12.70
N ALA A 319 24.05 19.18 -13.33
CA ALA A 319 25.17 19.88 -13.97
C ALA A 319 26.22 20.36 -12.96
N ASP A 320 25.77 20.87 -11.80
CA ASP A 320 26.66 21.25 -10.69
C ASP A 320 27.44 20.04 -10.17
N LEU A 321 26.77 18.91 -9.97
CA LEU A 321 27.40 17.65 -9.55
C LEU A 321 28.44 17.18 -10.59
N MET A 322 28.11 17.24 -11.87
CA MET A 322 29.03 16.86 -12.95
C MET A 322 30.29 17.75 -12.98
N THR A 323 30.13 19.05 -12.77
CA THR A 323 31.25 20.00 -12.72
C THR A 323 32.18 19.72 -11.54
N GLN A 324 31.61 19.37 -10.38
CA GLN A 324 32.38 18.98 -9.19
C GLN A 324 33.17 17.68 -9.41
N ILE A 325 32.57 16.69 -10.10
CA ILE A 325 33.22 15.41 -10.42
C ILE A 325 34.34 15.62 -11.44
N SER A 326 34.12 16.40 -12.50
CA SER A 326 35.13 16.69 -13.53
C SER A 326 36.32 17.50 -12.98
N GLY A 327 36.12 18.29 -11.93
CA GLY A 327 37.20 18.95 -11.19
C GLY A 327 37.97 18.02 -10.24
N GLY A 328 37.43 16.83 -9.93
CA GLY A 328 37.93 15.91 -8.92
C GLY A 328 38.10 14.46 -9.41
N LYS A 329 38.93 14.22 -10.43
CA LYS A 329 39.65 12.97 -10.77
C LYS A 329 39.02 11.58 -10.42
N VAL A 330 37.71 11.40 -10.44
CA VAL A 330 37.04 10.10 -10.28
C VAL A 330 36.13 9.88 -11.48
N HIS A 331 36.59 9.07 -12.42
CA HIS A 331 35.87 8.73 -13.65
C HIS A 331 34.96 7.52 -13.39
N ASN A 332 33.66 7.65 -13.64
CA ASN A 332 32.73 6.53 -13.65
C ASN A 332 31.85 6.62 -14.92
N GLU A 333 32.20 5.82 -15.93
CA GLU A 333 31.64 5.89 -17.29
C GLU A 333 30.13 5.63 -17.35
N HIS A 334 29.56 4.92 -16.37
CA HIS A 334 28.14 4.56 -16.37
C HIS A 334 27.25 5.72 -15.90
N THR A 335 27.68 6.47 -14.88
CA THR A 335 27.01 7.70 -14.43
C THR A 335 27.08 8.79 -15.48
N ASP A 336 28.21 8.91 -16.18
CA ASP A 336 28.38 9.88 -17.27
C ASP A 336 27.40 9.59 -18.42
N SER A 337 27.18 8.32 -18.78
CA SER A 337 26.22 7.93 -19.82
C SER A 337 24.75 8.23 -19.44
N LEU A 338 24.33 7.92 -18.22
CA LEU A 338 22.97 8.21 -17.72
C LEU A 338 22.70 9.72 -17.59
N LEU A 339 23.70 10.48 -17.14
CA LEU A 339 23.67 11.95 -17.12
C LEU A 339 23.62 12.53 -18.52
N LEU A 340 24.46 12.02 -19.45
CA LEU A 340 24.46 12.46 -20.84
C LEU A 340 23.13 12.16 -21.53
N ILE A 341 22.50 11.01 -21.28
CA ILE A 341 21.17 10.66 -21.80
C ILE A 341 20.09 11.58 -21.24
N SER A 342 20.20 11.95 -19.96
CA SER A 342 19.25 12.88 -19.32
C SER A 342 19.41 14.31 -19.86
N ILE A 343 20.63 14.70 -20.23
CA ILE A 343 20.94 16.02 -20.80
C ILE A 343 20.64 16.09 -22.30
N THR A 344 20.96 15.05 -23.08
CA THR A 344 20.75 15.02 -24.54
C THR A 344 19.29 14.90 -24.96
N LYS A 345 18.39 14.51 -24.06
CA LYS A 345 16.93 14.54 -24.31
C LYS A 345 16.30 15.93 -24.10
N LEU A 346 17.09 16.95 -23.74
CA LEU A 346 16.66 18.35 -23.65
C LEU A 346 16.85 19.13 -24.96
N GLU A 347 17.50 18.55 -25.99
CA GLU A 347 17.62 19.10 -27.34
C GLU A 347 16.56 18.52 -28.30
#